data_AF-A0A4Y9IWT9-F1
#
_entry.id   AF-A0A4Y9IWT9-F1
#
_cell.length_a   1.000
_cell.length_b   1.000
_cell.length_c   1.000
_cell.angle_alpha   90.00
_cell.angle_beta   90.00
_cell.angle_gamma   90.00
#
_symmetry.space_group_name_H-M   'P 1'
#
loop_
_entity.id
_entity.type
_entity.pdbx_description
1 polymer ?
#
loop_
_entity_poly.entity_id
_entity_poly.type
_entity_poly.pdbx_seq_one_letter_code
_entity_poly.pdbx_strand_id
1 'polypeptide(L)' 'MNNVYALRHTHGSILLYKGSSILYISKRLGHSSTAITQQVYLHLIDELKDTEEKLALKIFDDL' A
#
# COMPACT_ATOMS: atom_id res chain seq x y z
N MET A 1 16.91 6.97 -13.38
CA MET A 1 16.11 7.15 -12.15
C MET A 1 16.96 7.81 -11.10
N ASN A 2 16.53 8.96 -10.55
CA ASN A 2 17.24 9.61 -9.45
C ASN A 2 17.14 8.76 -8.17
N ASN A 3 18.25 8.51 -7.48
CA ASN A 3 18.37 7.60 -6.33
C ASN A 3 17.31 7.85 -5.23
N VAL A 4 16.99 9.13 -4.94
CA VAL A 4 15.96 9.52 -3.96
C VAL A 4 14.56 8.99 -4.31
N TYR A 5 14.20 8.94 -5.60
CA TYR A 5 12.90 8.40 -6.03
C TYR A 5 12.85 6.89 -5.82
N ALA A 6 13.93 6.17 -6.11
CA ALA A 6 14.00 4.73 -5.86
C ALA A 6 13.88 4.42 -4.36
N LEU A 7 14.55 5.18 -3.50
CA LEU A 7 14.44 5.02 -2.05
C LEU A 7 13.02 5.31 -1.53
N ARG A 8 12.37 6.39 -2.01
CA ARG A 8 10.97 6.69 -1.66
C ARG A 8 10.04 5.58 -2.12
N HIS A 9 10.26 5.06 -3.32
CA HIS A 9 9.48 3.95 -3.86
C HIS A 9 9.60 2.72 -2.95
N THR A 10 10.83 2.26 -2.69
CA THR A 10 11.12 1.13 -1.79
C THR A 10 10.53 1.34 -0.39
N HIS A 11 10.65 2.55 0.19
CA HIS A 11 10.09 2.84 1.50
C HIS A 11 8.56 2.69 1.52
N GLY A 12 7.85 3.25 0.54
CA GLY A 12 6.40 3.10 0.45
C GLY A 12 5.96 1.67 0.19
N SER A 13 6.68 0.91 -0.65
CA SER A 13 6.43 -0.52 -0.88
C SER A 13 6.54 -1.33 0.41
N ILE A 14 7.58 -1.09 1.22
CA ILE A 14 7.76 -1.77 2.51
C ILE A 14 6.61 -1.40 3.48
N LEU A 15 6.24 -0.13 3.57
CA LEU A 15 5.16 0.31 4.44
C LEU A 15 3.82 -0.35 4.04
N LEU A 16 3.52 -0.41 2.75
CA LEU A 16 2.31 -1.04 2.24
C LEU A 16 2.30 -2.54 2.54
N TYR A 17 3.40 -3.24 2.27
CA TYR A 17 3.54 -4.66 2.59
C TYR A 17 3.39 -4.97 4.09
N LYS A 18 3.77 -4.02 4.96
CA LYS A 18 3.57 -4.12 6.41
C LYS A 18 2.17 -3.72 6.88
N GLY A 19 1.23 -3.50 5.96
CA GLY A 19 -0.17 -3.19 6.27
C GLY A 19 -0.42 -1.72 6.63
N SER A 20 0.51 -0.81 6.33
CA SER A 20 0.25 0.63 6.54
C SER A 20 -0.81 1.12 5.55
N SER A 21 -1.72 1.98 6.01
CA SER A 21 -2.78 2.52 5.15
C SER A 21 -2.23 3.43 4.04
N ILE A 22 -2.90 3.43 2.90
CA ILE A 22 -2.59 4.33 1.77
C ILE A 22 -2.60 5.80 2.19
N LEU A 23 -3.53 6.19 3.08
CA LEU A 23 -3.59 7.55 3.62
C LEU A 23 -2.31 7.91 4.39
N TYR A 24 -1.83 7.00 5.24
CA TYR A 24 -0.60 7.20 6.00
C TYR A 24 0.61 7.31 5.08
N ILE A 25 0.75 6.38 4.14
CA ILE A 25 1.87 6.35 3.18
C ILE A 25 1.89 7.64 2.35
N SER A 26 0.73 8.09 1.86
CA SER A 26 0.58 9.33 1.12
C SER A 26 1.11 10.54 1.90
N LYS A 27 0.72 10.68 3.17
CA LYS A 27 1.20 11.76 4.05
C LYS A 27 2.69 11.62 4.33
N ARG A 28 3.17 10.41 4.62
CA ARG A 28 4.57 10.10 4.95
C ARG A 28 5.53 10.46 3.80
N LEU A 29 5.09 10.24 2.56
CA LEU A 29 5.85 10.56 1.35
C LEU A 29 5.62 11.99 0.87
N GLY A 30 4.65 12.73 1.42
CA GLY A 30 4.34 14.09 1.00
C GLY A 30 3.63 14.18 -0.36
N HIS A 31 2.82 13.18 -0.71
CA HIS A 31 1.98 13.25 -1.90
C HIS A 31 0.79 14.17 -1.65
N SER A 32 0.46 15.02 -2.63
CA SER A 32 -0.64 15.98 -2.57
C SER A 32 -2.02 15.33 -2.55
N SER A 33 -2.12 14.05 -2.94
CA SER A 33 -3.35 13.27 -2.91
C SER A 33 -3.04 11.79 -2.72
N THR A 34 -3.95 11.08 -2.06
CA THR A 34 -3.90 9.62 -1.91
C THR A 34 -4.01 8.90 -3.25
N ALA A 35 -4.66 9.50 -4.25
CA ALA A 35 -4.78 8.95 -5.61
C ALA A 35 -3.40 8.73 -6.26
N ILE A 36 -2.44 9.64 -6.02
CA ILE A 36 -1.06 9.49 -6.50
C ILE A 36 -0.42 8.24 -5.89
N THR A 37 -0.58 8.07 -4.58
CA THR A 37 -0.06 6.90 -3.86
C THR A 37 -0.69 5.61 -4.38
N GLN A 38 -2.00 5.59 -4.61
CA GLN A 38 -2.71 4.44 -5.18
C GLN A 38 -2.20 4.10 -6.57
N GLN A 39 -2.03 5.09 -7.45
CA GLN A 39 -1.53 4.86 -8.80
C GLN A 39 -0.10 4.31 -8.82
N VAL A 40 0.79 4.84 -7.97
CA VAL A 40 2.18 4.38 -7.87
C VAL A 40 2.24 2.92 -7.39
N TYR A 41 1.41 2.55 -6.42
CA TYR A 41 1.47 1.25 -5.76
C TYR A 41 0.36 0.28 -6.19
N LEU A 42 -0.38 0.56 -7.26
CA LEU A 42 -1.55 -0.23 -7.70
C LEU A 42 -1.23 -1.72 -7.83
N HIS A 43 -0.09 -2.05 -8.44
CA HIS A 43 0.36 -3.44 -8.61
C HIS A 43 0.54 -4.17 -7.28
N LEU A 44 1.13 -3.54 -6.25
CA LEU A 44 1.23 -4.14 -4.92
C LEU A 44 -0.14 -4.31 -4.27
N ILE A 45 -1.04 -3.35 -4.46
CA ILE A 45 -2.41 -3.44 -3.91
C ILE A 45 -3.13 -4.64 -4.55
N ASP A 46 -2.99 -4.81 -5.86
CA ASP A 46 -3.58 -5.94 -6.58
C ASP A 46 -3.01 -7.29 -6.11
N GLU A 47 -1.70 -7.38 -5.85
CA GLU A 47 -1.08 -8.58 -5.28
C GLU A 47 -1.59 -8.93 -3.88
N LEU A 48 -2.01 -7.93 -3.09
CA LEU A 48 -2.51 -8.12 -1.73
C LEU A 48 -4.00 -8.53 -1.68
N LYS A 49 -4.76 -8.32 -2.75
CA LYS A 49 -6.22 -8.56 -2.79
C LYS A 49 -6.61 -9.97 -2.36
N ASP A 50 -5.94 -10.99 -2.87
CA ASP A 50 -6.25 -12.39 -2.56
C ASP A 50 -6.08 -12.69 -1.05
N THR A 51 -5.15 -11.99 -0.40
CA THR A 51 -4.89 -12.14 1.03
C THR A 51 -5.95 -11.41 1.85
N GLU A 52 -6.35 -10.21 1.42
CA GLU A 52 -7.43 -9.45 2.04
C GLU A 52 -8.78 -10.18 1.92
N GLU A 53 -9.08 -10.79 0.78
CA GLU A 53 -10.31 -11.55 0.58
C GLU A 53 -10.39 -12.77 1.51
N LYS A 54 -9.30 -13.53 1.64
CA LYS A 54 -9.22 -14.65 2.59
C LYS A 54 -9.40 -14.21 4.04
N LEU A 55 -8.82 -13.07 4.40
CA LEU A 55 -8.98 -12.50 5.74
C LEU A 55 -10.44 -12.10 6.00
N ALA A 56 -11.10 -11.48 5.02
CA ALA A 56 -12.49 -11.06 5.14
C ALA A 56 -13.43 -12.25 5.35
N LEU A 57 -13.24 -13.35 4.60
CA LEU A 57 -14.00 -14.59 4.79
C LEU A 57 -13.78 -15.18 6.19
N LYS A 58 -12.53 -15.25 6.63
CA LYS A 58 -12.20 -15.78 7.95
C LYS A 58 -12.86 -14.98 9.09
N ILE A 59 -12.86 -13.65 9.01
CA ILE A 59 -13.51 -12.80 10.02
C ILE A 59 -15.01 -13.10 10.12
N PHE A 60 -15.67 -13.38 8.98
CA PHE A 60 -17.08 -13.73 8.94
C PHE A 60 -17.35 -15.15 9.48
N ASP A 61 -16.46 -16.10 9.23
CA ASP A 61 -16.57 -17.47 9.77
C ASP A 61 -16.32 -17.53 11.29
N ASP A 62 -15.52 -16.60 11.82
CA ASP A 62 -15.20 -16.49 13.25
C ASP A 62 -16.28 -15.72 14.07
N LEU A 63 -17.36 -15.25 13.43
CA LEU A 63 -18.51 -14.54 14.02
C LEU A 63 -19.61 -15.51 14.51
#